data_AF-A0A428QXZ8-F1
#
_entry.id   AF-A0A428QXZ8-F1
#
_cell.length_a   1.000
_cell.length_b   1.000
_cell.length_c   1.000
_cell.angle_alpha   90.00
_cell.angle_beta   90.00
_cell.angle_gamma   90.00
#
_symmetry.space_group_name_H-M   'P 1'
#
loop_
_entity.id
_entity.type
_entity.pdbx_description
1 polymer ?
#
loop_
_entity_poly.entity_id
_entity_poly.type
_entity_poly.pdbx_seq_one_letter_code
_entity_poly.pdbx_strand_id
1 'polypeptide(L)'
;MPPPVLLNALGKLQAEHEFEDPKIMGLLQGLIRKYPRMKKHYVHQGDENDRLFSSDYEHSGGSTCDACDSSQEVERPERETTDPEIHYGTVASDNVKDATIRDTLLQCVGEECLCVEMEAAGLMNTFPCLVIRGICDYADSHKNDRWQRYAAATAAAFAVELLGCVRAKQLEETPSARELMKSIAKVDHKIAHLEESMNSSHLKMVLNRLPTAAGAAYDSSESWLQATCLENNRVDVLREICDWASDPGSNSTALF
;
A
#
# COMPACT_ATOMS: atom_id res chain seq x y z
N MET A 1 -6.30 -7.28 -3.23
CA MET A 1 -5.30 -8.19 -3.84
C MET A 1 -5.42 -8.13 -5.37
N PRO A 2 -4.32 -8.15 -6.13
CA PRO A 2 -4.36 -8.06 -7.59
C PRO A 2 -5.05 -9.27 -8.26
N PRO A 3 -5.69 -9.08 -9.45
CA PRO A 3 -6.29 -10.16 -10.21
C PRO A 3 -5.28 -11.26 -10.60
N PRO A 4 -5.63 -12.56 -10.50
CA PRO A 4 -4.73 -13.67 -10.86
C PRO A 4 -4.22 -13.61 -12.30
N VAL A 5 -5.02 -13.09 -13.23
CA VAL A 5 -4.59 -12.91 -14.63
C VAL A 5 -3.39 -11.95 -14.74
N LEU A 6 -3.37 -10.88 -13.94
CA LEU A 6 -2.26 -9.93 -13.91
C LEU A 6 -1.05 -10.51 -13.18
N LEU A 7 -1.25 -11.26 -12.09
CA LEU A 7 -0.17 -11.92 -11.37
C LEU A 7 0.54 -12.98 -12.23
N ASN A 8 -0.22 -13.77 -13.00
CA ASN A 8 0.34 -14.74 -13.93
C ASN A 8 1.12 -14.07 -15.07
N ALA A 9 0.60 -12.96 -15.60
CA ALA A 9 1.29 -12.18 -16.61
C ALA A 9 2.59 -11.56 -16.05
N LEU A 10 2.55 -11.09 -14.81
CA LEU A 10 3.70 -10.53 -14.10
C LEU A 10 4.78 -11.59 -13.88
N GLY A 11 4.41 -12.78 -13.40
CA GLY A 11 5.36 -13.88 -13.20
C GLY A 11 5.99 -14.38 -14.50
N LYS A 12 5.21 -14.38 -15.60
CA LYS A 12 5.75 -14.66 -16.94
C LYS A 12 6.74 -13.59 -17.39
N LEU A 13 6.41 -12.32 -17.20
CA LEU A 13 7.27 -11.20 -17.58
C LEU A 13 8.57 -11.21 -16.77
N GLN A 14 8.49 -11.47 -15.46
CA GLN A 14 9.67 -11.63 -14.59
C GLN A 14 10.61 -12.71 -15.10
N ALA A 15 10.07 -13.88 -15.49
CA ALA A 15 10.87 -14.96 -16.05
C ALA A 15 11.50 -14.61 -17.42
N GLU A 16 10.83 -13.78 -18.23
CA GLU A 16 11.41 -13.29 -19.50
C GLU A 16 12.58 -12.33 -19.24
N HIS A 17 12.46 -11.46 -18.22
CA HIS A 17 13.50 -10.50 -17.83
C HIS A 17 14.77 -11.14 -17.22
N GLU A 18 14.75 -12.43 -16.88
CA GLU A 18 15.96 -13.17 -16.48
C GLU A 18 16.93 -13.42 -17.64
N PHE A 19 16.44 -13.41 -18.89
CA PHE A 19 17.24 -13.76 -20.07
C PHE A 19 17.14 -12.75 -21.22
N GLU A 20 16.13 -11.88 -21.22
CA GLU A 20 15.95 -10.79 -22.20
C GLU A 20 15.88 -9.43 -21.50
N ASP A 21 16.46 -8.40 -22.13
CA ASP A 21 16.37 -7.03 -21.61
C ASP A 21 14.91 -6.53 -21.66
N PRO A 22 14.48 -5.74 -20.65
CA PRO A 22 13.16 -5.11 -20.66
C PRO A 22 12.93 -4.22 -21.89
N LYS A 23 11.72 -4.28 -22.45
CA LYS A 23 11.36 -3.51 -23.66
C LYS A 23 11.08 -2.03 -23.37
N ILE A 24 11.11 -1.62 -22.11
CA ILE A 24 10.85 -0.27 -21.62
C ILE A 24 11.60 0.79 -22.46
N MET A 25 12.92 0.65 -22.62
CA MET A 25 13.71 1.65 -23.33
C MET A 25 13.33 1.74 -24.82
N GLY A 26 13.06 0.60 -25.46
CA GLY A 26 12.57 0.58 -26.84
C GLY A 26 11.21 1.28 -26.99
N LEU A 27 10.30 1.07 -26.03
CA LEU A 27 8.98 1.71 -25.99
C LEU A 27 9.10 3.22 -25.79
N LEU A 28 9.95 3.67 -24.86
CA LEU A 28 10.22 5.09 -24.62
C LEU A 28 10.84 5.76 -25.85
N GLN A 29 11.82 5.12 -26.49
CA GLN A 29 12.39 5.64 -27.74
C GLN A 29 11.33 5.73 -28.85
N GLY A 30 10.45 4.73 -28.96
CA GLY A 30 9.31 4.75 -29.88
C GLY A 30 8.36 5.92 -29.61
N LEU A 31 8.04 6.18 -28.35
CA LEU A 31 7.22 7.31 -27.90
C LEU A 31 7.82 8.64 -28.36
N ILE A 32 9.13 8.85 -28.15
CA ILE A 32 9.82 10.08 -28.52
C ILE A 32 9.91 10.24 -30.05
N ARG A 33 10.17 9.17 -30.79
CA ARG A 33 10.19 9.20 -32.27
C ARG A 33 8.82 9.59 -32.83
N LYS A 34 7.75 9.07 -32.25
CA LYS A 34 6.36 9.36 -32.67
C LYS A 34 5.91 10.75 -32.25
N TYR A 35 6.33 11.22 -31.07
CA TYR A 35 5.93 12.51 -30.51
C TYR A 35 7.16 13.34 -30.09
N PRO A 36 7.88 13.96 -31.04
CA PRO A 36 9.14 14.66 -30.75
C PRO A 36 9.04 15.77 -29.70
N ARG A 37 7.87 16.41 -29.54
CA ARG A 37 7.63 17.44 -28.51
C ARG A 37 7.77 16.90 -27.08
N MET A 38 7.59 15.59 -26.87
CA MET A 38 7.71 14.95 -25.57
C MET A 38 9.17 14.78 -25.13
N LYS A 39 10.14 14.88 -26.04
CA LYS A 39 11.57 14.70 -25.75
C LYS A 39 12.09 15.57 -24.61
N LYS A 40 11.50 16.75 -24.38
CA LYS A 40 11.96 17.68 -23.34
C LYS A 40 11.75 17.13 -21.92
N HIS A 41 10.71 16.33 -21.69
CA HIS A 41 10.29 15.99 -20.33
C HIS A 41 10.00 14.49 -20.09
N TYR A 42 9.96 13.68 -21.16
CA TYR A 42 9.65 12.25 -21.10
C TYR A 42 10.90 11.39 -21.34
N VAL A 43 12.07 11.93 -21.00
CA VAL A 43 13.38 11.27 -21.11
C VAL A 43 14.13 11.39 -19.79
N HIS A 44 15.16 10.57 -19.60
CA HIS A 44 16.07 10.68 -18.45
C HIS A 44 16.54 12.13 -18.28
N GLN A 45 16.44 12.66 -17.06
CA GLN A 45 16.66 14.09 -16.79
C GLN A 45 18.11 14.44 -16.46
N GLY A 46 19.03 13.47 -16.53
CA GLY A 46 20.46 13.64 -16.21
C GLY A 46 20.77 13.28 -14.77
N ASP A 47 21.90 12.63 -14.54
CA ASP A 47 22.32 12.15 -13.23
C ASP A 47 22.57 13.31 -12.25
N GLU A 48 22.98 14.47 -12.76
CA GLU A 48 23.15 15.69 -11.97
C GLU A 48 21.86 16.22 -11.36
N ASN A 49 20.70 15.76 -11.86
CA ASN A 49 19.39 16.12 -11.35
C ASN A 49 18.77 15.02 -10.45
N ASP A 50 19.48 13.90 -10.25
CA ASP A 50 19.12 12.86 -9.30
C ASP A 50 19.89 13.05 -7.99
N ARG A 51 19.41 13.98 -7.16
CA ARG A 51 20.07 14.42 -5.92
C ARG A 51 19.30 13.88 -4.73
N LEU A 52 19.97 13.06 -3.91
CA LEU A 52 19.46 12.53 -2.65
C LEU A 52 20.19 13.23 -1.50
N PHE A 53 19.44 13.80 -0.57
CA PHE A 53 19.98 14.48 0.61
C PHE A 53 19.83 13.62 1.86
N SER A 54 20.64 13.92 2.88
CA SER A 54 20.49 13.32 4.21
C SER A 54 19.10 13.58 4.78
N SER A 55 18.55 12.62 5.53
CA SER A 55 17.17 12.69 6.02
C SER A 55 16.94 13.76 7.08
N ASP A 56 18.00 14.29 7.70
CA ASP A 56 17.99 15.39 8.66
C ASP A 56 18.19 16.78 8.01
N TYR A 57 18.42 16.83 6.69
CA TYR A 57 18.59 18.07 5.96
C TYR A 57 17.28 18.52 5.32
N GLU A 58 16.90 19.78 5.56
CA GLU A 58 15.69 20.37 5.01
C GLU A 58 15.96 21.22 3.77
N HIS A 59 15.01 21.16 2.83
CA HIS A 59 15.08 21.92 1.59
C HIS A 59 15.19 23.42 1.84
N SER A 60 16.23 24.04 1.27
CA SER A 60 16.56 25.46 1.48
C SER A 60 15.60 26.45 0.77
N GLY A 61 14.59 25.94 0.05
CA GLY A 61 13.55 26.71 -0.61
C GLY A 61 13.74 26.83 -2.12
N GLY A 62 12.71 27.39 -2.79
CA GLY A 62 12.62 27.39 -4.25
C GLY A 62 11.98 26.10 -4.80
N SER A 63 11.84 26.02 -6.13
CA SER A 63 11.19 24.89 -6.81
C SER A 63 12.15 23.76 -7.21
N THR A 64 13.43 23.92 -6.95
CA THR A 64 14.51 22.97 -7.26
C THR A 64 15.56 23.02 -6.16
N CYS A 65 16.45 22.03 -6.11
CA CYS A 65 17.51 21.95 -5.10
C CYS A 65 18.75 22.79 -5.45
N ASP A 66 18.70 23.70 -6.43
CA ASP A 66 19.87 24.47 -6.89
C ASP A 66 20.49 25.34 -5.77
N ALA A 67 19.70 25.70 -4.75
CA ALA A 67 20.15 26.45 -3.58
C ALA A 67 20.50 25.57 -2.37
N CYS A 68 20.33 24.25 -2.47
CA CYS A 68 20.65 23.31 -1.39
C CYS A 68 22.16 23.06 -1.30
N ASP A 69 22.61 22.81 -0.08
CA ASP A 69 24.01 22.50 0.23
C ASP A 69 24.39 21.11 -0.31
N SER A 70 25.26 21.07 -1.31
CA SER A 70 25.73 19.82 -1.90
C SER A 70 26.53 18.95 -0.94
N SER A 71 27.04 19.49 0.17
CA SER A 71 27.71 18.69 1.20
C SER A 71 26.77 17.79 1.99
N GLN A 72 25.46 18.04 1.89
CA GLN A 72 24.40 17.24 2.51
C GLN A 72 23.88 16.12 1.59
N GLU A 73 24.44 16.00 0.37
CA GLU A 73 24.08 14.92 -0.55
C GLU A 73 24.69 13.60 -0.10
N VAL A 74 23.88 12.54 -0.18
CA VAL A 74 24.30 11.19 0.15
C VAL A 74 25.16 10.65 -0.98
N GLU A 75 26.37 10.19 -0.65
CA GLU A 75 27.25 9.51 -1.61
C GLU A 75 26.63 8.17 -2.02
N ARG A 76 26.53 7.94 -3.33
CA ARG A 76 25.94 6.73 -3.92
C ARG A 76 26.85 6.17 -5.00
N PRO A 77 26.85 4.84 -5.21
CA PRO A 77 27.54 4.24 -6.35
C PRO A 77 27.06 4.85 -7.66
N GLU A 78 27.99 5.05 -8.59
CA GLU A 78 27.65 5.44 -9.96
C GLU A 78 26.78 4.35 -10.61
N ARG A 79 25.71 4.76 -11.30
CA ARG A 79 24.86 3.81 -12.03
C ARG A 79 25.58 3.34 -13.29
N GLU A 80 25.50 2.05 -13.57
CA GLU A 80 26.07 1.48 -14.79
C GLU A 80 25.34 1.96 -16.06
N THR A 81 24.04 2.23 -15.94
CA THR A 81 23.19 2.67 -17.04
C THR A 81 22.16 3.71 -16.58
N THR A 82 21.58 4.43 -17.55
CA THR A 82 20.42 5.32 -17.32
C THR A 82 19.08 4.59 -17.52
N ASP A 83 19.12 3.28 -17.76
CA ASP A 83 17.94 2.50 -18.08
C ASP A 83 17.12 2.28 -16.80
N PRO A 84 15.77 2.34 -16.88
CA PRO A 84 14.94 2.11 -15.71
C PRO A 84 15.07 0.70 -15.16
N GLU A 85 15.31 0.61 -13.86
CA GLU A 85 15.24 -0.65 -13.11
C GLU A 85 13.81 -0.95 -12.67
N ILE A 86 13.49 -2.25 -12.58
CA ILE A 86 12.18 -2.74 -12.18
C ILE A 86 12.31 -3.38 -10.80
N HIS A 87 11.56 -2.88 -9.83
CA HIS A 87 11.49 -3.45 -8.50
C HIS A 87 10.07 -3.97 -8.20
N TYR A 88 10.01 -5.09 -7.49
CA TYR A 88 8.75 -5.73 -7.11
C TYR A 88 8.64 -5.75 -5.59
N GLY A 89 7.58 -5.15 -5.06
CA GLY A 89 7.36 -5.09 -3.63
C GLY A 89 6.12 -4.28 -3.25
N THR A 90 6.03 -3.96 -1.97
CA THR A 90 4.88 -3.26 -1.39
C THR A 90 4.95 -1.76 -1.71
N VAL A 91 3.79 -1.23 -2.09
CA VAL A 91 3.57 0.21 -2.30
C VAL A 91 2.68 0.70 -1.18
N ALA A 92 3.20 1.56 -0.31
CA ALA A 92 2.43 2.17 0.76
C ALA A 92 1.66 3.40 0.26
N SER A 93 0.53 3.68 0.87
CA SER A 93 -0.30 4.84 0.52
C SER A 93 -0.28 5.88 1.64
N ASP A 94 0.45 6.97 1.44
CA ASP A 94 0.51 8.11 2.36
C ASP A 94 1.03 9.38 1.65
N ASN A 95 0.74 10.56 2.22
CA ASN A 95 1.22 11.86 1.75
C ASN A 95 2.51 12.27 2.48
N VAL A 96 3.59 11.56 2.18
CA VAL A 96 4.89 11.80 2.83
C VAL A 96 5.63 12.94 2.11
N LYS A 97 6.14 13.89 2.90
CA LYS A 97 6.90 15.07 2.42
C LYS A 97 8.12 15.39 3.28
N ASP A 98 8.48 14.46 4.15
CA ASP A 98 9.47 14.63 5.20
C ASP A 98 10.22 13.29 5.31
N ALA A 99 11.54 13.36 5.24
CA ALA A 99 12.38 12.18 5.21
C ALA A 99 12.33 11.40 6.55
N THR A 100 12.14 12.07 7.68
CA THR A 100 11.99 11.43 8.98
C THR A 100 10.66 10.67 9.08
N ILE A 101 9.57 11.27 8.55
CA ILE A 101 8.28 10.58 8.46
C ILE A 101 8.37 9.37 7.54
N ARG A 102 9.03 9.51 6.37
CA ARG A 102 9.30 8.40 5.45
C ARG A 102 10.03 7.26 6.14
N ASP A 103 11.12 7.57 6.83
CA ASP A 103 11.97 6.55 7.47
C ASP A 103 11.23 5.86 8.62
N THR A 104 10.41 6.60 9.37
CA THR A 104 9.52 6.04 10.41
C THR A 104 8.46 5.11 9.80
N LEU A 105 7.87 5.50 8.68
CA LEU A 105 6.90 4.69 7.95
C LEU A 105 7.54 3.39 7.47
N LEU A 106 8.76 3.44 6.91
CA LEU A 106 9.52 2.27 6.50
C LEU A 106 9.79 1.31 7.66
N GLN A 107 10.13 1.85 8.84
CA GLN A 107 10.30 1.03 10.05
C GLN A 107 9.01 0.33 10.51
N CYS A 108 7.86 0.96 10.28
CA CYS A 108 6.55 0.43 10.68
C CYS A 108 5.99 -0.59 9.67
N VAL A 109 6.17 -0.37 8.38
CA VAL A 109 5.63 -1.23 7.30
C VAL A 109 6.57 -2.39 6.98
N GLY A 110 7.88 -2.25 7.28
CA GLY A 110 8.91 -3.25 7.02
C GLY A 110 9.64 -3.04 5.69
N GLU A 111 10.74 -3.79 5.51
CA GLU A 111 11.67 -3.65 4.38
C GLU A 111 11.04 -3.98 3.00
N GLU A 112 9.86 -4.59 2.97
CA GLU A 112 9.15 -4.88 1.72
C GLU A 112 8.50 -3.63 1.10
N CYS A 113 8.40 -2.52 1.85
CA CYS A 113 7.86 -1.26 1.34
C CYS A 113 8.90 -0.53 0.48
N LEU A 114 8.68 -0.50 -0.83
CA LEU A 114 9.63 0.08 -1.79
C LEU A 114 9.33 1.53 -2.14
N CYS A 115 8.06 1.94 -2.09
CA CYS A 115 7.69 3.32 -2.36
C CYS A 115 6.39 3.71 -1.68
N VAL A 116 6.20 5.03 -1.56
CA VAL A 116 4.98 5.66 -1.06
C VAL A 116 4.29 6.41 -2.20
N GLU A 117 2.96 6.38 -2.20
CA GLU A 117 2.13 7.10 -3.16
C GLU A 117 0.83 7.56 -2.47
N MET A 118 -0.03 8.33 -3.16
CA MET A 118 -1.19 8.98 -2.51
C MET A 118 -2.57 8.52 -2.99
N GLU A 119 -2.67 7.65 -4.00
CA GLU A 119 -3.93 7.43 -4.73
C GLU A 119 -4.38 5.96 -4.76
N ALA A 120 -3.48 5.00 -4.56
CA ALA A 120 -3.72 3.59 -4.83
C ALA A 120 -4.55 2.91 -3.73
N ALA A 121 -4.37 3.25 -2.44
CA ALA A 121 -5.19 2.67 -1.36
C ALA A 121 -6.69 2.90 -1.59
N GLY A 122 -7.08 4.09 -2.08
CA GLY A 122 -8.47 4.38 -2.40
C GLY A 122 -9.03 3.48 -3.52
N LEU A 123 -8.20 3.16 -4.51
CA LEU A 123 -8.58 2.29 -5.63
C LEU A 123 -8.61 0.81 -5.22
N MET A 124 -7.63 0.35 -4.43
CA MET A 124 -7.55 -1.04 -3.97
C MET A 124 -8.73 -1.45 -3.07
N ASN A 125 -9.28 -0.50 -2.30
CA ASN A 125 -10.51 -0.70 -1.53
C ASN A 125 -11.75 -0.85 -2.41
N THR A 126 -11.66 -0.41 -3.67
CA THR A 126 -12.79 -0.33 -4.60
C THR A 126 -12.80 -1.48 -5.60
N PHE A 127 -11.63 -1.90 -6.11
CA PHE A 127 -11.53 -3.06 -7.00
C PHE A 127 -10.14 -3.73 -6.98
N PRO A 128 -10.08 -5.04 -7.31
CA PRO A 128 -8.81 -5.75 -7.48
C PRO A 128 -7.96 -5.13 -8.59
N CYS A 129 -6.77 -4.63 -8.26
CA CYS A 129 -5.84 -4.06 -9.23
C CYS A 129 -4.38 -4.40 -8.91
N LEU A 130 -3.51 -4.31 -9.92
CA LEU A 130 -2.06 -4.28 -9.79
C LEU A 130 -1.61 -2.82 -9.93
N VAL A 131 -0.73 -2.36 -9.04
CA VAL A 131 -0.21 -1.00 -9.06
C VAL A 131 1.17 -0.99 -9.72
N ILE A 132 1.35 -0.06 -10.66
CA ILE A 132 2.63 0.20 -11.32
C ILE A 132 2.95 1.67 -11.09
N ARG A 133 4.09 1.96 -10.46
CA ARG A 133 4.54 3.32 -10.17
C ARG A 133 5.93 3.54 -10.78
N GLY A 134 6.11 4.70 -11.39
CA GLY A 134 7.44 5.22 -11.71
C GLY A 134 7.88 6.12 -10.58
N ILE A 135 9.14 6.03 -10.17
CA ILE A 135 9.69 6.84 -9.09
C ILE A 135 10.05 8.23 -9.62
N CYS A 136 9.59 9.28 -8.94
CA CYS A 136 9.83 10.67 -9.34
C CYS A 136 10.46 11.55 -8.26
N ASP A 137 10.52 11.09 -7.02
CA ASP A 137 11.14 11.80 -5.90
C ASP A 137 11.39 10.81 -4.74
N TYR A 138 12.03 11.32 -3.69
CA TYR A 138 12.43 10.56 -2.51
C TYR A 138 11.45 10.67 -1.33
N ALA A 139 10.24 11.20 -1.56
CA ALA A 139 9.23 11.42 -0.53
C ALA A 139 9.73 12.29 0.64
N ASP A 140 10.55 13.29 0.36
CA ASP A 140 11.13 14.22 1.31
C ASP A 140 10.78 15.68 0.95
N SER A 141 11.40 16.63 1.66
CA SER A 141 11.18 18.05 1.42
C SER A 141 11.82 18.57 0.12
N HIS A 142 12.69 17.78 -0.52
CA HIS A 142 13.41 18.10 -1.77
C HIS A 142 12.62 17.73 -3.03
N LYS A 143 11.43 17.16 -2.88
CA LYS A 143 10.56 16.75 -3.98
C LYS A 143 10.30 17.88 -4.99
N ASN A 144 10.31 17.52 -6.27
CA ASN A 144 10.05 18.45 -7.37
C ASN A 144 9.45 17.73 -8.60
N ASP A 145 8.88 18.49 -9.52
CA ASP A 145 8.11 17.93 -10.63
C ASP A 145 8.96 17.47 -11.83
N ARG A 146 10.30 17.57 -11.75
CA ARG A 146 11.20 17.35 -12.90
C ARG A 146 11.06 15.95 -13.48
N TRP A 147 11.00 14.94 -12.60
CA TRP A 147 11.02 13.52 -12.99
C TRP A 147 9.64 12.93 -13.26
N GLN A 148 8.55 13.59 -12.84
CA GLN A 148 7.18 13.04 -12.91
C GLN A 148 6.77 12.56 -14.30
N ARG A 149 7.10 13.33 -15.34
CA ARG A 149 6.74 12.98 -16.73
C ARG A 149 7.54 11.79 -17.27
N TYR A 150 8.82 11.71 -16.93
CA TYR A 150 9.65 10.55 -17.28
C TYR A 150 9.21 9.31 -16.52
N ALA A 151 9.02 9.44 -15.20
CA ALA A 151 8.51 8.37 -14.33
C ALA A 151 7.16 7.80 -14.81
N ALA A 152 6.22 8.68 -15.18
CA ALA A 152 4.93 8.27 -15.75
C ALA A 152 5.10 7.56 -17.10
N ALA A 153 6.01 8.02 -17.96
CA ALA A 153 6.31 7.37 -19.23
C ALA A 153 6.85 5.96 -19.03
N THR A 154 7.79 5.79 -18.10
CA THR A 154 8.42 4.53 -17.74
C THR A 154 7.40 3.56 -17.17
N ALA A 155 6.56 4.00 -16.24
CA ALA A 155 5.46 3.19 -15.69
C ALA A 155 4.49 2.73 -16.79
N ALA A 156 4.14 3.63 -17.72
CA ALA A 156 3.27 3.30 -18.85
C ALA A 156 3.95 2.32 -19.82
N ALA A 157 5.25 2.45 -20.07
CA ALA A 157 6.01 1.54 -20.91
C ALA A 157 6.04 0.12 -20.30
N PHE A 158 6.31 0.01 -18.99
CA PHE A 158 6.22 -1.27 -18.29
C PHE A 158 4.80 -1.86 -18.35
N ALA A 159 3.76 -1.03 -18.17
CA ALA A 159 2.37 -1.49 -18.30
C ALA A 159 2.04 -2.02 -19.70
N VAL A 160 2.54 -1.39 -20.77
CA VAL A 160 2.39 -1.87 -22.15
C VAL A 160 3.06 -3.23 -22.32
N GLU A 161 4.26 -3.39 -21.79
CA GLU A 161 5.00 -4.66 -21.84
C GLU A 161 4.28 -5.77 -21.07
N LEU A 162 3.81 -5.50 -19.86
CA LEU A 162 3.02 -6.42 -19.05
C LEU A 162 1.73 -6.85 -19.75
N LEU A 163 1.00 -5.90 -20.37
CA LEU A 163 -0.21 -6.21 -21.11
C LEU A 163 0.06 -7.11 -22.33
N GLY A 164 1.26 -7.05 -22.91
CA GLY A 164 1.72 -7.98 -23.94
C GLY A 164 1.80 -9.44 -23.47
N CYS A 165 1.92 -9.67 -22.16
CA CYS A 165 1.91 -11.00 -21.56
C CYS A 165 0.51 -11.52 -21.17
N VAL A 166 -0.52 -10.66 -21.22
CA VAL A 166 -1.90 -11.03 -20.88
C VAL A 166 -2.54 -11.73 -22.08
N ARG A 167 -2.93 -13.01 -21.92
CA ARG A 167 -3.63 -13.76 -22.97
C ARG A 167 -5.06 -13.27 -23.12
N ALA A 168 -5.48 -12.95 -24.35
CA ALA A 168 -6.84 -12.48 -24.66
C ALA A 168 -7.94 -13.40 -24.10
N LYS A 169 -7.77 -14.72 -24.22
CA LYS A 169 -8.72 -15.70 -23.69
C LYS A 169 -8.89 -15.61 -22.16
N GLN A 170 -7.82 -15.38 -21.41
CA GLN A 170 -7.90 -15.23 -19.95
C GLN A 170 -8.55 -13.90 -19.56
N LEU A 171 -8.39 -12.86 -20.39
CA LEU A 171 -9.02 -11.57 -20.18
C LEU A 171 -10.54 -11.66 -20.38
N GLU A 172 -11.01 -12.39 -21.40
CA GLU A 172 -12.44 -12.61 -21.65
C GLU A 172 -13.14 -13.39 -20.53
N GLU A 173 -12.42 -14.32 -19.89
CA GLU A 173 -12.90 -15.11 -18.76
C GLU A 173 -12.88 -14.32 -17.43
N THR A 174 -12.18 -13.18 -17.38
CA THR A 174 -12.05 -12.37 -16.17
C THR A 174 -13.22 -11.38 -16.08
N PRO A 175 -14.00 -11.36 -14.96
CA PRO A 175 -15.05 -10.37 -14.76
C PRO A 175 -14.50 -8.95 -14.83
N SER A 176 -15.25 -8.04 -15.45
CA SER A 176 -14.82 -6.65 -15.52
C SER A 176 -14.78 -6.02 -14.12
N ALA A 177 -13.88 -5.05 -13.91
CA ALA A 177 -13.83 -4.30 -12.65
C ALA A 177 -15.20 -3.70 -12.30
N ARG A 178 -16.00 -3.28 -13.30
CA ARG A 178 -17.35 -2.76 -13.11
C ARG A 178 -18.32 -3.80 -12.56
N GLU A 179 -18.24 -5.04 -13.03
CA GLU A 179 -19.10 -6.14 -12.55
C GLU A 179 -18.71 -6.56 -11.13
N LEU A 180 -17.41 -6.61 -10.84
CA LEU A 180 -16.90 -6.85 -9.49
C LEU A 180 -17.36 -5.75 -8.53
N MET A 181 -17.22 -4.47 -8.89
CA MET A 181 -17.69 -3.34 -8.09
C MET A 181 -19.19 -3.42 -7.79
N LYS A 182 -20.02 -3.76 -8.79
CA LYS A 182 -21.46 -3.96 -8.56
C LYS A 182 -21.76 -5.11 -7.60
N SER A 183 -20.95 -6.16 -7.65
CA SER A 183 -21.11 -7.34 -6.80
C SER A 183 -20.69 -7.03 -5.36
N ILE A 184 -19.58 -6.30 -5.17
CA ILE A 184 -19.11 -5.82 -3.87
C ILE A 184 -20.17 -4.91 -3.23
N ALA A 185 -20.68 -3.91 -3.96
CA ALA A 185 -21.72 -3.01 -3.46
C ALA A 185 -23.00 -3.73 -3.01
N LYS A 186 -23.37 -4.85 -3.68
CA LYS A 186 -24.51 -5.68 -3.26
C LYS A 186 -24.24 -6.44 -1.96
N VAL A 187 -23.01 -6.89 -1.75
CA VAL A 187 -22.60 -7.58 -0.51
C VAL A 187 -22.58 -6.59 0.65
N ASP A 188 -22.00 -5.40 0.45
CA ASP A 188 -21.99 -4.35 1.48
C ASP A 188 -23.39 -3.95 1.91
N HIS A 189 -24.32 -3.80 0.94
CA HIS A 189 -25.71 -3.50 1.25
C HIS A 189 -26.40 -4.61 2.06
N LYS A 190 -26.08 -5.88 1.79
CA LYS A 190 -26.60 -7.01 2.57
C LYS A 190 -26.01 -7.03 3.98
N ILE A 191 -24.73 -6.72 4.14
CA ILE A 191 -24.07 -6.64 5.45
C ILE A 191 -24.72 -5.53 6.28
N ALA A 192 -24.89 -4.33 5.73
CA ALA A 192 -25.55 -3.22 6.41
C ALA A 192 -26.98 -3.59 6.86
N HIS A 193 -27.75 -4.27 6.00
CA HIS A 193 -29.08 -4.75 6.36
C HIS A 193 -29.06 -5.81 7.47
N LEU A 194 -28.06 -6.70 7.49
CA LEU A 194 -27.87 -7.66 8.57
C LEU A 194 -27.47 -6.98 9.88
N GLU A 195 -26.59 -5.98 9.84
CA GLU A 195 -26.21 -5.18 11.01
C GLU A 195 -27.40 -4.42 11.59
N GLU A 196 -28.25 -3.82 10.75
CA GLU A 196 -29.51 -3.20 11.17
C GLU A 196 -30.48 -4.22 11.77
N SER A 197 -30.57 -5.41 11.16
CA SER A 197 -31.41 -6.51 11.65
C SER A 197 -30.91 -7.06 13.00
N MET A 198 -29.59 -7.17 13.19
CA MET A 198 -28.96 -7.55 14.46
C MET A 198 -29.11 -6.47 15.52
N ASN A 199 -29.11 -5.19 15.13
CA ASN A 199 -29.40 -4.04 15.99
C ASN A 199 -30.90 -3.83 16.24
N SER A 200 -31.73 -4.82 15.91
CA SER A 200 -33.14 -4.86 16.27
C SER A 200 -33.36 -4.49 17.73
N SER A 201 -34.42 -3.72 17.96
CA SER A 201 -34.86 -3.26 19.28
C SER A 201 -34.95 -4.39 20.31
N HIS A 202 -35.19 -5.63 19.88
CA HIS A 202 -35.24 -6.79 20.77
C HIS A 202 -33.87 -7.12 21.41
N LEU A 203 -32.77 -7.11 20.65
CA LEU A 203 -31.44 -7.44 21.17
C LEU A 203 -30.92 -6.34 22.11
N LYS A 204 -31.14 -5.07 21.74
CA LYS A 204 -30.88 -3.92 22.63
C LYS A 204 -31.72 -3.98 23.90
N MET A 205 -32.98 -4.43 23.81
CA MET A 205 -33.85 -4.58 24.97
C MET A 205 -33.40 -5.71 25.91
N VAL A 206 -32.82 -6.80 25.37
CA VAL A 206 -32.22 -7.88 26.16
C VAL A 206 -30.91 -7.42 26.81
N LEU A 207 -30.03 -6.74 26.08
CA LEU A 207 -28.78 -6.19 26.60
C LEU A 207 -29.02 -5.17 27.72
N ASN A 208 -30.02 -4.29 27.57
CA ASN A 208 -30.40 -3.32 28.60
C ASN A 208 -31.03 -3.95 29.86
N ARG A 209 -31.37 -5.25 29.83
CA ARG A 209 -31.88 -5.99 31.00
C ARG A 209 -30.79 -6.78 31.73
N LEU A 210 -29.59 -6.86 31.16
CA LEU A 210 -28.46 -7.46 31.86
C LEU A 210 -27.98 -6.49 32.95
N PRO A 211 -27.82 -6.94 34.20
CA PRO A 211 -27.34 -6.08 35.26
C PRO A 211 -25.91 -5.63 34.97
N THR A 212 -25.65 -4.32 35.05
CA THR A 212 -24.28 -3.79 34.97
C THR A 212 -23.49 -4.32 36.16
N ALA A 213 -22.42 -5.06 35.90
CA ALA A 213 -21.53 -5.52 36.97
C ALA A 213 -20.97 -4.30 37.73
N ALA A 214 -20.96 -4.36 39.06
CA ALA A 214 -20.44 -3.27 39.89
C ALA A 214 -18.98 -2.97 39.51
N GLY A 215 -18.71 -1.73 39.06
CA GLY A 215 -17.41 -1.30 38.56
C GLY A 215 -17.23 -1.30 37.03
N ALA A 216 -18.24 -1.72 36.25
CA ALA A 216 -18.19 -1.75 34.78
C ALA A 216 -18.75 -0.49 34.09
N ALA A 217 -19.03 0.59 34.84
CA ALA A 217 -19.44 1.86 34.26
C ALA A 217 -18.23 2.50 33.55
N TYR A 218 -18.22 2.41 32.22
CA TYR A 218 -17.22 3.08 31.38
C TYR A 218 -17.70 4.49 31.05
N ASP A 219 -17.64 5.39 32.03
CA ASP A 219 -17.93 6.81 31.82
C ASP A 219 -17.15 7.73 32.78
N SER A 220 -15.82 7.74 32.65
CA SER A 220 -15.09 8.99 32.87
C SER A 220 -13.83 9.02 32.01
N SER A 221 -13.73 10.05 31.17
CA SER A 221 -12.65 10.29 30.21
C SER A 221 -11.29 10.65 30.85
N GLU A 222 -11.07 10.32 32.11
CA GLU A 222 -9.86 10.73 32.87
C GLU A 222 -9.05 9.56 33.48
N SER A 223 -9.42 8.29 33.29
CA SER A 223 -8.78 7.18 34.04
C SER A 223 -7.73 6.34 33.32
N TRP A 224 -7.32 6.67 32.08
CA TRP A 224 -6.33 5.86 31.33
C TRP A 224 -4.95 5.73 32.00
N LEU A 225 -4.61 6.64 32.92
CA LEU A 225 -3.32 6.61 33.62
C LEU A 225 -3.35 5.83 34.95
N GLN A 226 -4.48 5.22 35.33
CA GLN A 226 -4.62 4.54 36.64
C GLN A 226 -5.33 3.18 36.58
N ALA A 227 -5.31 2.52 35.41
CA ALA A 227 -5.93 1.21 35.24
C ALA A 227 -5.09 0.06 35.81
N THR A 228 -4.98 -0.01 37.15
CA THR A 228 -4.64 -1.29 37.80
C THR A 228 -5.86 -2.20 37.75
N CYS A 229 -5.69 -3.37 37.15
CA CYS A 229 -6.68 -4.44 37.11
C CYS A 229 -7.02 -4.92 38.54
N LEU A 230 -8.29 -4.86 38.95
CA LEU A 230 -8.76 -5.44 40.21
C LEU A 230 -8.79 -6.99 40.12
N GLU A 231 -8.58 -7.67 41.25
CA GLU A 231 -8.71 -9.14 41.36
C GLU A 231 -10.11 -9.63 40.94
N ASN A 232 -10.15 -10.76 40.22
CA ASN A 232 -11.31 -11.34 39.51
C ASN A 232 -11.71 -10.65 38.19
N ASN A 233 -10.77 -9.96 37.54
CA ASN A 233 -11.06 -9.39 36.23
C ASN A 233 -10.56 -10.27 35.06
N ARG A 234 -10.74 -9.75 33.85
CA ARG A 234 -10.56 -10.39 32.53
C ARG A 234 -9.31 -11.28 32.38
N VAL A 235 -8.25 -11.03 33.14
CA VAL A 235 -7.02 -11.84 33.14
C VAL A 235 -7.22 -13.19 33.83
N ASP A 236 -7.97 -13.24 34.93
CA ASP A 236 -8.25 -14.48 35.66
C ASP A 236 -9.24 -15.36 34.89
N VAL A 237 -10.24 -14.76 34.24
CA VAL A 237 -11.15 -15.48 33.32
C VAL A 237 -10.40 -16.04 32.11
N LEU A 238 -9.47 -15.27 31.53
CA LEU A 238 -8.61 -15.77 30.45
C LEU A 238 -7.71 -16.91 30.91
N ARG A 239 -7.24 -16.87 32.17
CA ARG A 239 -6.45 -17.93 32.78
C ARG A 239 -7.29 -19.19 32.98
N GLU A 240 -8.50 -19.07 33.52
CA GLU A 240 -9.44 -20.19 33.67
C GLU A 240 -9.79 -20.85 32.33
N ILE A 241 -9.97 -20.06 31.26
CA ILE A 241 -10.22 -20.58 29.92
C ILE A 241 -8.99 -21.34 29.38
N CYS A 242 -7.78 -20.81 29.57
CA CYS A 242 -6.55 -21.46 29.16
C CYS A 242 -6.28 -22.76 29.95
N ASP A 243 -6.56 -22.75 31.25
CA ASP A 243 -6.40 -23.91 32.12
C ASP A 243 -7.41 -25.01 31.77
N TRP A 244 -8.67 -24.64 31.51
CA TRP A 244 -9.70 -25.56 31.01
C TRP A 244 -9.33 -26.17 29.64
N ALA A 245 -8.82 -25.35 28.71
CA ALA A 245 -8.41 -25.82 27.38
C ALA A 245 -7.19 -26.76 27.41
N SER A 246 -6.42 -26.74 28.50
CA SER A 246 -5.19 -27.52 28.66
C SER A 246 -5.38 -28.79 29.49
N ASP A 247 -6.56 -29.03 30.07
CA ASP A 247 -6.86 -30.21 30.88
C ASP A 247 -7.21 -31.43 29.98
N PRO A 248 -6.40 -32.50 29.98
CA PRO A 248 -6.69 -33.71 29.19
C PRO A 248 -7.93 -34.50 29.66
N GLY A 249 -8.50 -34.16 30.82
CA GLY A 249 -9.70 -34.79 31.39
C GLY A 249 -11.02 -34.08 31.07
N SER A 250 -11.00 -32.93 30.40
CA SER A 250 -12.22 -32.17 30.08
C SER A 250 -12.99 -32.82 28.92
N ASN A 251 -13.72 -33.90 29.22
CA ASN A 251 -14.61 -34.54 28.26
C ASN A 251 -15.67 -33.53 27.78
N SER A 252 -15.61 -33.21 26.48
CA SER A 252 -16.67 -32.51 25.75
C SER A 252 -17.96 -33.34 25.83
N THR A 253 -18.80 -33.01 26.81
CA THR A 253 -20.20 -33.42 26.76
C THR A 253 -20.94 -32.32 26.00
N ALA A 254 -20.99 -32.46 24.67
CA ALA A 254 -21.93 -31.72 23.86
C ALA A 254 -23.34 -32.16 24.28
N LEU A 255 -24.07 -31.29 24.97
CA LEU A 255 -25.52 -31.36 25.04
C LEU A 255 -26.06 -30.33 24.04
N PHE A 256 -26.90 -30.82 23.14
CA PHE A 256 -27.70 -30.06 22.17
C PHE A 256 -28.48 -28.92 22.83
#